data_AF-A0A2E3EJZ4-F1
#
_entry.id   AF-A0A2E3EJZ4-F1
#
_cell.length_a   1.000
_cell.length_b   1.000
_cell.length_c   1.000
_cell.angle_alpha   90.00
_cell.angle_beta   90.00
_cell.angle_gamma   90.00
#
_symmetry.space_group_name_H-M   'P 1'
#
loop_
_entity.id
_entity.type
_entity.pdbx_description
1 polymer ?
#
loop_
_entity_poly.entity_id
_entity_poly.type
_entity_poly.pdbx_seq_one_letter_code
_entity_poly.pdbx_strand_id
1 'polypeptide(L)'
;MFSAPRAQDLLAPVKALFDEAAQTLRRLPPAERPQRARISWDDLGVGSGRPMGGRREAEGRGLAPDAGQISRLDLALEISLRLEPVHRRIIWARAEGRLWKVIAGDLGLDRTTCWRHWQRALGQAALIHALLVTEHRSRARM
;
A
#
# COMPACT_ATOMS: atom_id res chain seq x y z
N MET A 1 30.31 -1.41 22.16
CA MET A 1 29.35 -2.42 22.63
C MET A 1 28.11 -2.31 21.76
N PHE A 2 28.02 -3.10 20.69
CA PHE A 2 26.87 -3.07 19.78
C PHE A 2 25.75 -3.94 20.36
N SER A 3 24.65 -3.33 20.78
CA SER A 3 23.46 -4.06 21.20
C SER A 3 22.87 -4.80 20.00
N ALA A 4 22.48 -6.06 20.17
CA ALA A 4 21.78 -6.79 19.12
C ALA A 4 20.51 -6.03 18.71
N PRO A 5 20.19 -5.95 17.40
CA PRO A 5 18.98 -5.28 16.94
C PRO A 5 17.77 -5.96 17.56
N ARG A 6 16.82 -5.17 18.06
CA ARG A 6 15.56 -5.71 18.55
C ARG A 6 14.79 -6.29 17.36
N ALA A 7 13.98 -7.31 17.60
CA ALA A 7 13.12 -7.88 16.56
C ALA A 7 12.26 -6.81 15.84
N GLN A 8 11.90 -5.73 16.53
CA GLN A 8 11.16 -4.60 15.97
C GLN A 8 11.96 -3.80 14.93
N ASP A 9 13.30 -3.72 15.08
CA ASP A 9 14.16 -2.99 14.15
C ASP A 9 14.19 -3.68 12.78
N LEU A 10 14.09 -5.02 12.77
CA LEU A 10 14.00 -5.83 11.55
C LEU A 10 12.66 -5.65 10.81
N LEU A 11 11.60 -5.28 11.53
CA LEU A 11 10.27 -5.06 10.98
C LEU A 11 10.03 -3.61 10.55
N ALA A 12 10.90 -2.68 10.95
CA ALA A 12 10.77 -1.27 10.67
C ALA A 12 10.66 -0.93 9.17
N PRO A 13 11.44 -1.54 8.25
CA PRO A 13 11.33 -1.23 6.82
C PRO A 13 9.96 -1.60 6.24
N VAL A 14 9.42 -2.75 6.63
CA VAL A 14 8.10 -3.22 6.17
C VAL A 14 7.00 -2.36 6.76
N LYS A 15 7.11 -2.00 8.03
CA LYS A 15 6.17 -1.05 8.65
C LYS A 15 6.18 0.28 7.88
N ALA A 16 7.35 0.83 7.58
CA ALA A 16 7.49 2.08 6.83
C ALA A 16 6.89 1.97 5.41
N LEU A 17 7.09 0.84 4.73
CA LEU A 17 6.46 0.56 3.43
C LEU A 17 4.94 0.65 3.50
N PHE A 18 4.31 0.02 4.50
CA PHE A 18 2.85 0.09 4.67
C PHE A 18 2.37 1.48 5.07
N ASP A 19 3.10 2.19 5.94
CA ASP A 19 2.77 3.57 6.33
C ASP A 19 2.83 4.52 5.13
N GLU A 20 3.83 4.36 4.26
CA GLU A 20 3.92 5.11 3.00
C GLU A 20 2.79 4.72 2.04
N ALA A 21 2.56 3.43 1.84
CA ALA A 21 1.53 2.95 0.93
C ALA A 21 0.14 3.47 1.33
N ALA A 22 -0.16 3.53 2.64
CA ALA A 22 -1.39 4.12 3.16
C ALA A 22 -1.49 5.62 2.86
N GLN A 23 -0.39 6.35 2.94
CA GLN A 23 -0.34 7.77 2.55
C GLN A 23 -0.53 7.96 1.06
N THR A 24 0.07 7.12 0.23
CA THR A 24 -0.09 7.12 -1.22
C THR A 24 -1.55 6.86 -1.62
N LEU A 25 -2.19 5.84 -1.02
CA LEU A 25 -3.62 5.55 -1.24
C LEU A 25 -4.52 6.75 -0.94
N ARG A 26 -4.25 7.51 0.12
CA ARG A 26 -5.01 8.73 0.45
C ARG A 26 -4.87 9.83 -0.59
N ARG A 27 -3.77 9.85 -1.35
CA ARG A 27 -3.51 10.84 -2.40
C ARG A 27 -4.09 10.43 -3.75
N LEU A 28 -4.33 9.13 -3.98
CA LEU A 28 -4.91 8.66 -5.24
C LEU A 28 -6.28 9.29 -5.47
N PRO A 29 -6.63 9.65 -6.71
CA PRO A 29 -7.98 10.07 -7.02
C PRO A 29 -8.97 8.99 -6.56
N PRO A 30 -10.18 9.36 -6.12
CA PRO A 30 -11.18 8.37 -5.77
C PRO A 30 -11.32 7.38 -6.92
N ALA A 31 -11.56 6.11 -6.60
CA ALA A 31 -11.91 5.11 -7.59
C ALA A 31 -13.29 5.48 -8.16
N GLU A 32 -13.32 6.46 -9.07
CA GLU A 32 -14.45 6.65 -9.95
C GLU A 32 -14.60 5.32 -10.68
N ARG A 33 -15.77 4.67 -10.57
CA ARG A 33 -16.13 3.64 -11.55
C ARG A 33 -15.84 4.28 -12.90
N PRO A 34 -15.03 3.68 -13.79
CA PRO A 34 -14.86 4.26 -15.10
C PRO A 34 -16.27 4.32 -15.69
N GLN A 35 -16.88 5.52 -15.69
CA GLN A 35 -18.11 5.76 -16.42
C GLN A 35 -17.71 5.38 -17.82
N ARG A 36 -18.24 4.25 -18.34
CA ARG A 36 -17.81 3.60 -19.58
C ARG A 36 -17.28 4.66 -20.52
N ALA A 37 -15.98 4.88 -20.45
CA ALA A 37 -15.42 6.05 -21.08
C ALA A 37 -15.45 5.61 -22.53
N ARG A 38 -16.36 6.18 -23.31
CA ARG A 38 -16.50 5.88 -24.73
C ARG A 38 -15.35 6.58 -25.46
N ILE A 39 -14.14 6.34 -24.97
CA ILE A 39 -12.89 6.88 -25.46
C ILE A 39 -12.28 5.69 -26.20
N SER A 40 -12.33 5.73 -27.53
CA SER A 40 -11.47 4.89 -28.37
C SER A 40 -10.03 5.38 -28.23
N TRP A 41 -9.05 4.54 -28.52
CA TRP A 41 -7.65 4.98 -28.65
C TRP A 41 -7.51 6.13 -29.66
N ASP A 42 -8.41 6.22 -30.65
CA ASP A 42 -8.47 7.30 -31.63
C ASP A 42 -8.86 8.67 -31.02
N ASP A 43 -9.66 8.66 -29.95
CA ASP A 43 -10.09 9.88 -29.27
C ASP A 43 -8.95 10.51 -28.46
N LEU A 44 -7.89 9.75 -28.18
CA LEU A 44 -6.75 10.22 -27.39
C LEU A 44 -5.81 11.16 -28.15
N GLY A 45 -6.11 11.48 -29.41
CA GLY A 45 -5.56 12.64 -30.10
C GLY A 45 -4.03 12.70 -30.11
N VAL A 46 -3.36 11.55 -30.24
CA VAL A 46 -1.91 11.45 -30.40
C VAL A 46 -1.53 12.10 -31.74
N GLY A 47 -1.45 13.43 -31.76
CA GLY A 47 -1.13 14.23 -32.94
C GLY A 47 -1.79 15.61 -33.04
N SER A 48 -2.83 15.95 -32.26
CA SER A 48 -3.63 17.17 -32.55
C SER A 48 -3.31 18.42 -31.71
N GLY A 49 -2.37 18.37 -30.76
CA GLY A 49 -1.97 19.55 -29.98
C GLY A 49 -3.09 20.20 -29.14
N ARG A 50 -4.31 19.65 -29.13
CA ARG A 50 -5.39 20.13 -28.26
C ARG A 50 -5.22 19.56 -26.85
N PRO A 51 -5.30 20.39 -25.80
CA PRO A 51 -5.39 19.89 -24.44
C PRO A 51 -6.69 19.11 -24.29
N MET A 52 -6.56 17.82 -24.03
CA MET A 52 -7.69 16.91 -23.86
C MET A 52 -8.28 17.03 -22.45
N GLY A 53 -9.61 17.10 -22.40
CA GLY A 53 -10.37 16.85 -21.17
C GLY A 53 -10.47 18.08 -20.27
N GLY A 54 -11.70 18.44 -19.93
CA GLY A 54 -11.98 19.47 -18.93
C GLY A 54 -11.15 19.21 -17.68
N ARG A 55 -10.34 20.20 -17.31
CA ARG A 55 -9.71 20.30 -16.01
C ARG A 55 -10.83 20.27 -14.97
N ARG A 56 -11.23 19.07 -14.53
CA ARG A 56 -11.88 18.95 -13.23
C ARG A 56 -10.81 19.37 -12.26
N GLU A 57 -11.00 20.56 -11.70
CA GLU A 57 -10.22 21.04 -10.58
C GLU A 57 -10.29 19.93 -9.53
N ALA A 58 -9.19 19.19 -9.40
CA ALA A 58 -9.04 18.21 -8.35
C ALA A 58 -9.08 19.02 -7.06
N GLU A 59 -10.26 19.14 -6.46
CA GLU A 59 -10.47 19.87 -5.22
C GLU A 59 -9.49 19.32 -4.17
N GLY A 60 -8.44 20.10 -3.92
CA GLY A 60 -7.61 20.02 -2.73
C GLY A 60 -6.91 18.71 -2.43
N ARG A 61 -6.59 17.85 -3.39
CA ARG A 61 -5.67 16.72 -3.14
C ARG A 61 -4.24 17.15 -3.52
N GLY A 62 -3.31 16.99 -2.57
CA GLY A 62 -1.92 17.37 -2.75
C GLY A 62 -1.27 16.76 -4.00
N LEU A 63 -0.05 17.22 -4.32
CA LEU A 63 0.71 16.78 -5.51
C LEU A 63 0.56 15.27 -5.74
N ALA A 64 0.19 14.89 -6.97
CA ALA A 64 0.01 13.50 -7.36
C ALA A 64 1.22 12.65 -6.93
N PRO A 65 1.01 11.38 -6.51
CA PRO A 65 2.11 10.55 -6.04
C PRO A 65 3.12 10.29 -7.17
N ASP A 66 4.39 10.20 -6.78
CA ASP A 66 5.47 9.86 -7.71
C ASP A 66 5.37 8.38 -8.16
N ALA A 67 5.92 8.06 -9.34
CA ALA A 67 5.91 6.71 -9.90
C ALA A 67 6.53 5.69 -8.93
N GLY A 68 7.61 6.06 -8.23
CA GLY A 68 8.23 5.18 -7.23
C GLY A 68 7.35 4.95 -5.99
N GLN A 69 6.48 5.90 -5.64
CA GLN A 69 5.50 5.72 -4.56
C GLN A 69 4.38 4.76 -4.97
N ILE A 70 3.97 4.82 -6.23
CA ILE A 70 2.99 3.89 -6.82
C ILE A 70 3.59 2.47 -6.83
N SER A 71 4.83 2.28 -7.31
CA SER A 71 5.45 0.95 -7.31
C SER A 71 5.60 0.35 -5.90
N ARG A 72 5.90 1.18 -4.89
CA ARG A 72 5.94 0.74 -3.49
C ARG A 72 4.57 0.40 -2.93
N LEU A 73 3.53 1.15 -3.32
CA LEU A 73 2.15 0.80 -3.02
C LEU A 73 1.78 -0.55 -3.64
N ASP A 74 2.12 -0.78 -4.92
CA ASP A 74 1.84 -2.05 -5.60
C ASP A 74 2.49 -3.23 -4.88
N LEU A 75 3.74 -3.08 -4.46
CA LEU A 75 4.44 -4.07 -3.63
C LEU A 75 3.72 -4.34 -2.31
N ALA A 76 3.26 -3.29 -1.61
CA ALA A 76 2.51 -3.44 -0.36
C ALA A 76 1.16 -4.15 -0.58
N LEU A 77 0.49 -3.88 -1.70
CA LEU A 77 -0.75 -4.55 -2.10
C LEU A 77 -0.51 -6.03 -2.42
N GLU A 78 0.55 -6.36 -3.15
CA GLU A 78 0.93 -7.74 -3.45
C GLU A 78 1.20 -8.54 -2.17
N ILE A 79 1.96 -7.97 -1.24
CA ILE A 79 2.20 -8.58 0.09
C ILE A 79 0.85 -8.80 0.79
N SER A 80 -0.03 -7.79 0.78
CA SER A 80 -1.33 -7.85 1.45
C SER A 80 -2.27 -8.94 0.92
N LEU A 81 -2.18 -9.26 -0.37
CA LEU A 81 -2.97 -10.33 -0.99
C LEU A 81 -2.52 -11.72 -0.53
N ARG A 82 -1.28 -11.86 -0.06
CA ARG A 82 -0.70 -13.12 0.44
C ARG A 82 -0.81 -13.28 1.96
N LEU A 83 -1.24 -12.25 2.67
CA LEU A 83 -1.45 -12.30 4.12
C LEU A 83 -2.81 -12.91 4.45
N GLU A 84 -2.88 -13.55 5.62
CA GLU A 84 -4.14 -13.99 6.22
C GLU A 84 -5.16 -12.84 6.33
N PRO A 85 -6.48 -13.08 6.15
CA PRO A 85 -7.49 -12.03 6.11
C PRO A 85 -7.50 -11.09 7.33
N VAL A 86 -7.26 -11.63 8.53
CA VAL A 86 -7.18 -10.81 9.76
C VAL A 86 -5.91 -9.97 9.79
N HIS A 87 -4.78 -10.55 9.38
CA HIS A 87 -3.49 -9.86 9.35
C HIS A 87 -3.48 -8.70 8.36
N ARG A 88 -4.03 -8.88 7.15
CA ARG A 88 -4.15 -7.78 6.18
C ARG A 88 -5.03 -6.65 6.71
N ARG A 89 -6.14 -6.94 7.41
CA ARG A 89 -7.01 -5.88 7.94
C ARG A 89 -6.31 -5.09 9.04
N ILE A 90 -5.60 -5.76 9.94
CA ILE A 90 -4.91 -5.11 11.06
C ILE A 90 -3.72 -4.26 10.58
N ILE A 91 -2.90 -4.77 9.65
CA ILE A 91 -1.71 -4.03 9.18
C ILE A 91 -2.10 -2.73 8.48
N TRP A 92 -3.12 -2.76 7.61
CA TRP A 92 -3.65 -1.56 6.94
C TRP A 92 -4.31 -0.60 7.93
N ALA A 93 -5.15 -1.10 8.84
CA ALA A 93 -5.75 -0.25 9.86
C ALA A 93 -4.70 0.47 10.73
N ARG A 94 -3.58 -0.19 11.03
CA ARG A 94 -2.47 0.43 11.76
C ARG A 94 -1.68 1.42 10.92
N ALA A 95 -1.43 1.12 9.64
CA ALA A 95 -0.78 2.04 8.71
C ALA A 95 -1.60 3.31 8.47
N GLU A 96 -2.94 3.20 8.48
CA GLU A 96 -3.86 4.33 8.44
C GLU A 96 -3.90 5.13 9.75
N GLY A 97 -3.20 4.68 10.80
CA GLY A 97 -3.19 5.37 12.09
C GLY A 97 -4.45 5.13 12.93
N ARG A 98 -5.27 4.12 12.62
CA ARG A 98 -6.46 3.80 13.43
C ARG A 98 -6.06 3.37 14.84
N LEU A 99 -6.86 3.78 15.82
CA LEU A 99 -6.65 3.47 17.24
C LEU A 99 -6.92 1.99 17.51
N TRP A 100 -6.12 1.38 18.39
CA TRP A 100 -6.29 -0.02 18.77
C TRP A 100 -7.70 -0.38 19.27
N LYS A 101 -8.34 0.52 20.02
CA LYS A 101 -9.71 0.32 20.52
C LYS A 101 -10.71 0.14 19.36
N VAL A 102 -10.55 0.92 18.30
CA VAL A 102 -11.41 0.86 17.12
C VAL A 102 -11.14 -0.43 16.33
N ILE A 103 -9.86 -0.75 16.11
CA ILE A 103 -9.46 -1.98 15.40
C ILE A 103 -9.98 -3.23 16.12
N ALA A 104 -9.85 -3.26 17.46
CA ALA A 104 -10.35 -4.33 18.30
C ALA A 104 -11.87 -4.51 18.15
N GLY A 105 -12.62 -3.40 18.21
CA GLY A 105 -14.08 -3.41 18.02
C GLY A 105 -14.49 -3.92 16.63
N ASP A 106 -13.87 -3.42 15.57
CA ASP A 106 -14.16 -3.82 14.18
C ASP A 106 -13.92 -5.30 13.90
N LEU A 107 -12.94 -5.91 14.59
CA LEU A 107 -12.54 -7.29 14.39
C LEU A 107 -13.16 -8.25 15.40
N GLY A 108 -13.85 -7.73 16.43
CA GLY A 108 -14.38 -8.55 17.52
C GLY A 108 -13.28 -9.24 18.35
N LEU A 109 -12.09 -8.63 18.44
CA LEU A 109 -10.92 -9.17 19.14
C LEU A 109 -10.55 -8.30 20.34
N ASP A 110 -9.89 -8.86 21.34
CA ASP A 110 -9.30 -8.06 22.41
C ASP A 110 -8.05 -7.31 21.93
N ARG A 111 -7.72 -6.21 22.62
CA ARG A 111 -6.60 -5.33 22.27
C ARG A 111 -5.25 -6.06 22.23
N THR A 112 -5.00 -6.99 23.14
CA THR A 112 -3.72 -7.72 23.19
C THR A 112 -3.63 -8.73 22.05
N THR A 113 -4.74 -9.37 21.67
CA THR A 113 -4.82 -10.23 20.49
C THR A 113 -4.61 -9.44 19.20
N CYS A 114 -5.22 -8.26 19.05
CA CYS A 114 -4.93 -7.38 17.90
C CYS A 114 -3.44 -7.03 17.80
N TRP A 115 -2.80 -6.68 18.92
CA TRP A 115 -1.37 -6.36 18.91
C TRP A 115 -0.50 -7.58 18.50
N ARG A 116 -0.82 -8.77 19.01
CA ARG A 116 -0.11 -10.02 18.64
C ARG A 116 -0.30 -10.35 17.15
N HIS A 117 -1.52 -10.23 16.64
CA HIS A 117 -1.78 -10.42 15.21
C HIS A 117 -1.06 -9.39 14.34
N TRP A 118 -0.96 -8.14 14.80
CA TRP A 118 -0.19 -7.12 14.08
C TRP A 118 1.30 -7.45 14.01
N GLN A 119 1.90 -7.90 15.12
CA GLN A 119 3.30 -8.34 15.13
C GLN A 119 3.53 -9.54 14.21
N ARG A 120 2.62 -10.52 14.22
CA ARG A 120 2.65 -11.66 13.29
C ARG A 120 2.50 -11.23 11.83
N ALA A 121 1.59 -10.30 11.56
CA ALA A 121 1.37 -9.74 10.23
C ALA A 121 2.64 -9.06 9.69
N LEU A 122 3.32 -8.25 10.51
CA LEU A 122 4.59 -7.63 10.13
C LEU A 122 5.68 -8.67 9.85
N GLY A 123 5.79 -9.72 10.67
CA GLY A 123 6.74 -10.80 10.45
C GLY A 123 6.49 -11.56 9.14
N GLN A 124 5.23 -11.93 8.87
CA GLN A 124 4.85 -12.57 7.62
C GLN A 124 5.11 -11.66 6.41
N ALA A 125 4.75 -10.38 6.52
CA ALA A 125 4.99 -9.40 5.47
C ALA A 125 6.48 -9.23 5.17
N ALA A 126 7.34 -9.26 6.19
CA ALA A 126 8.79 -9.20 6.02
C ALA A 126 9.35 -10.42 5.27
N LEU A 127 8.86 -11.62 5.58
CA LEU A 127 9.25 -12.83 4.86
C LEU A 127 8.82 -12.76 3.39
N ILE A 128 7.58 -12.36 3.12
CA ILE A 128 7.06 -12.23 1.75
C ILE A 128 7.84 -11.18 0.97
N HIS A 129 8.12 -10.02 1.58
CA HIS A 129 8.93 -8.97 0.98
C HIS A 129 10.33 -9.49 0.60
N ALA A 130 10.99 -10.24 1.50
CA ALA A 130 12.30 -10.83 1.21
C ALA A 130 12.24 -11.82 0.03
N LEU A 131 11.21 -12.67 -0.01
CA LEU A 131 11.00 -13.62 -1.11
C LEU A 131 10.80 -12.90 -2.45
N LEU A 132 9.96 -11.85 -2.48
CA LEU A 132 9.73 -11.06 -3.69
C LEU A 132 11.01 -10.40 -4.21
N VAL A 133 11.81 -9.82 -3.31
CA VAL A 133 13.10 -9.22 -3.67
C VAL A 133 14.05 -10.26 -4.26
N THR A 134 14.04 -11.49 -3.73
CA THR A 134 14.86 -12.58 -4.28
C THR A 134 14.36 -13.04 -5.66
N GLU A 135 13.06 -13.17 -5.86
CA GLU A 135 12.46 -13.58 -7.14
C GLU A 135 12.76 -12.58 -8.26
N HIS A 136 12.60 -11.28 -7.99
CA HIS A 136 12.92 -10.23 -8.96
C HIS A 136 14.39 -10.25 -9.36
N ARG A 137 15.30 -10.49 -8.40
CA ARG A 137 16.74 -10.58 -8.66
C ARG A 137 17.10 -11.80 -9.53
N SER A 138 16.41 -12.93 -9.33
CA SER A 138 16.63 -14.13 -10.14
C SER A 138 16.15 -13.95 -11.59
N ARG A 139 14.98 -13.32 -11.79
CA ARG A 139 14.45 -13.04 -13.14
C ARG A 139 15.30 -12.06 -13.94
N ALA A 140 15.97 -11.10 -13.29
CA ALA A 140 16.83 -10.13 -13.96
C ALA A 140 18.23 -10.66 -14.32
N ARG A 141 18.60 -11.87 -13.87
CA ARG A 141 19.90 -12.51 -14.14
C ARG A 141 19.82 -13.62 -15.20
N MET A 142 18.62 -13.97 -15.67
CA MET A 142 18.39 -14.86 -16.81
C MET A 142 18.16 -14.05 -18.07
#